data_AF-A0A4W2EVQ4-F1
#
_entry.id   AF-A0A4W2EVQ4-F1
#
_cell.length_a   1.000
_cell.length_b   1.000
_cell.length_c   1.000
_cell.angle_alpha   90.00
_cell.angle_beta   90.00
_cell.angle_gamma   90.00
#
_symmetry.space_group_name_H-M   'P 1'
#
loop_
_entity.id
_entity.type
_entity.pdbx_description
1 polymer ?
#
loop_
_entity_poly.entity_id
_entity_poly.type
_entity_poly.pdbx_seq_one_letter_code
_entity_poly.pdbx_strand_id
1 'polypeptide(L)'
;MGGDGRYVLNGNWAVSPAGTYEAAGTRVVYTRATGPEETLRAAGPTSQDLLLQVLLQEPNPGIEFEFWLPRERYGPFQAQAQVLGWSPRQPQPREVEPQPLESPTVIPPRTPIPTPEPCPPCPDTRGRAHRLLHYCGSDFVFRARVLGRVRQAQETRYEVHVQLIYKNRSPLRALEYVWAPSRCPCPPLALHRDYLLAARRLISPDGTQDRLLLPHAGYARLWSPAEDSRVRLAARHCPL
;
A
#
# COMPACT_ATOMS: atom_id res chain seq x y z
N MET A 1 1.90 -10.32 9.16
CA MET A 1 1.24 -9.40 10.10
C MET A 1 0.10 -8.69 9.39
N GLY A 2 -1.14 -8.94 9.80
CA GLY A 2 -2.21 -7.97 9.60
C GLY A 2 -1.87 -6.68 10.33
N GLY A 3 -2.46 -5.55 9.94
CA GLY A 3 -2.18 -4.24 10.55
C GLY A 3 -2.47 -4.12 12.06
N ASP A 4 -2.94 -5.19 12.69
CA ASP A 4 -3.24 -5.38 14.11
C ASP A 4 -2.23 -6.29 14.85
N GLY A 5 -1.17 -6.75 14.17
CA GLY A 5 -0.19 -7.69 14.75
C GLY A 5 -0.73 -9.11 14.94
N ARG A 6 -1.93 -9.41 14.45
CA ARG A 6 -2.52 -10.75 14.54
C ARG A 6 -2.00 -11.63 13.43
N TYR A 7 -1.65 -12.85 13.81
CA TYR A 7 -1.31 -13.92 12.89
C TYR A 7 -2.55 -14.79 12.70
N VAL A 8 -2.89 -15.06 11.45
CA VAL A 8 -4.00 -15.97 11.13
C VAL A 8 -3.55 -17.43 11.30
N LEU A 9 -2.28 -17.71 10.95
CA LEU A 9 -1.66 -19.02 11.02
C LEU A 9 -0.29 -18.91 11.68
N ASN A 10 0.08 -19.95 12.41
CA ASN A 10 1.40 -20.13 13.02
C ASN A 10 1.87 -18.91 13.85
N GLY A 11 0.92 -18.29 14.55
CA GLY A 11 1.14 -17.12 15.40
C GLY A 11 1.55 -17.45 16.83
N ASN A 12 2.17 -16.49 17.51
CA ASN A 12 2.47 -16.59 18.94
C ASN A 12 3.24 -17.86 19.34
N TRP A 13 4.18 -18.31 18.49
CA TRP A 13 4.96 -19.55 18.68
C TRP A 13 4.12 -20.83 18.73
N ALA A 14 2.86 -20.78 18.31
CA ALA A 14 1.97 -21.93 18.26
C ALA A 14 1.71 -22.36 16.80
N VAL A 15 1.78 -23.66 16.55
CA VAL A 15 1.47 -24.24 15.23
C VAL A 15 -0.04 -24.39 15.09
N SER A 16 -0.59 -23.89 13.99
CA SER A 16 -2.02 -24.01 13.68
C SER A 16 -2.36 -25.41 13.15
N PRO A 17 -3.55 -25.97 13.46
CA PRO A 17 -3.99 -27.23 12.86
C PRO A 17 -4.24 -27.07 11.35
N ALA A 18 -4.16 -28.17 10.59
CA ALA A 18 -4.61 -28.14 9.19
C ALA A 18 -6.12 -27.87 9.13
N GLY A 19 -6.56 -26.99 8.22
CA GLY A 19 -7.95 -26.58 8.16
C GLY A 19 -8.21 -25.38 7.25
N THR A 20 -9.44 -24.87 7.31
CA THR A 20 -9.86 -23.68 6.57
C THR A 20 -9.97 -22.48 7.51
N TYR A 21 -9.35 -21.38 7.13
CA TYR A 21 -9.24 -20.15 7.90
C TYR A 21 -9.79 -18.97 7.11
N GLU A 22 -10.48 -18.05 7.77
CA GLU A 22 -10.91 -16.79 7.17
C GLU A 22 -9.77 -15.77 7.27
N ALA A 23 -9.25 -15.33 6.13
CA ALA A 23 -8.12 -14.41 6.07
C ALA A 23 -8.23 -13.48 4.86
N ALA A 24 -7.91 -12.20 5.03
CA ALA A 24 -7.90 -11.22 3.93
C ALA A 24 -9.17 -11.24 3.05
N GLY A 25 -10.33 -11.48 3.66
CA GLY A 25 -11.62 -11.49 2.96
C GLY A 25 -11.92 -12.75 2.13
N THR A 26 -11.11 -13.81 2.26
CA THR A 26 -11.34 -15.10 1.60
C THR A 26 -11.06 -16.27 2.54
N ARG A 27 -11.56 -17.45 2.16
CA ARG A 27 -11.16 -18.71 2.77
C ARG A 27 -9.77 -19.11 2.29
N VAL A 28 -8.90 -19.41 3.25
CA VAL A 28 -7.55 -19.95 3.06
C VAL A 28 -7.52 -21.36 3.62
N VAL A 29 -7.22 -22.33 2.76
CA VAL A 29 -7.00 -23.71 3.14
C VAL A 29 -5.53 -23.86 3.48
N TYR A 30 -5.25 -24.20 4.73
CA TYR A 30 -3.93 -24.53 5.22
C TYR A 30 -3.82 -26.04 5.38
N THR A 31 -2.86 -26.64 4.69
CA THR A 31 -2.52 -28.05 4.89
C THR A 31 -1.08 -28.19 5.34
N ARG A 32 -0.88 -29.14 6.23
CA ARG A 32 0.43 -29.57 6.70
C ARG A 32 0.49 -31.07 6.43
N ALA A 33 1.25 -31.46 5.41
CA ALA A 33 1.44 -32.87 5.12
C ALA A 33 2.23 -33.52 6.27
N THR A 34 2.28 -34.84 6.34
CA THR A 34 3.14 -35.56 7.30
C THR A 34 4.65 -35.38 7.02
N GLY A 35 5.02 -34.55 6.03
CA GLY A 35 6.40 -34.16 5.68
C GLY A 35 6.67 -32.66 5.95
N PRO A 36 7.79 -32.11 5.45
CA PRO A 36 8.21 -30.73 5.72
C PRO A 36 7.40 -29.66 4.96
N GLU A 37 6.46 -30.06 4.11
CA GLU A 37 5.73 -29.15 3.22
C GLU A 37 4.45 -28.63 3.87
N GLU A 38 4.35 -27.31 3.89
CA GLU A 38 3.16 -26.56 4.31
C GLU A 38 2.58 -25.84 3.09
N THR A 39 1.27 -25.97 2.87
CA THR A 39 0.62 -25.30 1.73
C THR A 39 -0.51 -24.38 2.17
N LEU A 40 -0.62 -23.26 1.45
CA LEU A 40 -1.66 -22.26 1.64
C LEU A 40 -2.36 -22.04 0.30
N ARG A 41 -3.67 -22.26 0.26
CA ARG A 41 -4.48 -22.07 -0.96
C ARG A 41 -5.68 -21.18 -0.66
N ALA A 42 -5.89 -20.17 -1.49
CA ALA A 42 -7.05 -19.29 -1.39
C ALA A 42 -7.73 -19.18 -2.75
N ALA A 43 -9.07 -19.25 -2.77
CA ALA A 43 -9.84 -19.02 -3.99
C ALA A 43 -9.78 -17.55 -4.44
N GLY A 44 -9.58 -16.63 -3.47
CA GLY A 44 -9.62 -15.19 -3.71
C GLY A 44 -11.05 -14.68 -3.96
N PRO A 45 -11.20 -13.39 -4.33
CA PRO A 45 -10.17 -12.37 -4.31
C PRO A 45 -9.75 -12.02 -2.88
N THR A 46 -8.51 -11.60 -2.68
CA THR A 46 -8.09 -11.06 -1.38
C THR A 46 -8.45 -9.58 -1.28
N SER A 47 -9.08 -9.18 -0.18
CA SER A 47 -9.41 -7.79 0.13
C SER A 47 -8.30 -7.05 0.90
N GLN A 48 -7.29 -7.80 1.36
CA GLN A 48 -6.13 -7.31 2.10
C GLN A 48 -4.87 -8.04 1.66
N ASP A 49 -3.71 -7.46 1.92
CA ASP A 49 -2.44 -8.13 1.66
C ASP A 49 -2.24 -9.30 2.61
N LEU A 50 -1.80 -10.44 2.06
CA LEU A 50 -1.34 -11.57 2.83
C LEU A 50 0.18 -11.47 2.99
N LEU A 51 0.63 -11.18 4.21
CA LEU A 51 2.07 -11.18 4.54
C LEU A 51 2.48 -12.57 5.03
N LEU A 52 3.23 -13.28 4.20
CA LEU A 52 3.92 -14.51 4.59
C LEU A 52 5.23 -14.17 5.29
N GLN A 53 5.44 -14.75 6.46
CA GLN A 53 6.72 -14.74 7.16
C GLN A 53 7.19 -16.18 7.28
N VAL A 54 8.40 -16.45 6.78
CA VAL A 54 8.98 -17.80 6.81
C VAL A 54 10.02 -17.87 7.90
N LEU A 55 9.83 -18.81 8.81
CA LEU A 55 10.78 -19.16 9.85
C LEU A 55 11.54 -20.40 9.41
N LEU A 56 12.86 -20.35 9.45
CA LEU A 56 13.74 -21.39 8.91
C LEU A 56 14.61 -21.94 10.03
N GLN A 57 14.64 -23.25 10.18
CA GLN A 57 15.60 -23.95 11.03
C GLN A 57 16.74 -24.57 10.21
N GLU A 58 16.47 -24.89 8.95
CA GLU A 58 17.39 -25.43 7.95
C GLU A 58 17.72 -24.38 6.86
N PRO A 59 18.73 -24.60 6.01
CA PRO A 59 19.02 -23.71 4.88
C PRO A 59 17.77 -23.46 4.03
N ASN A 60 17.48 -22.19 3.74
CA ASN A 60 16.23 -21.75 3.11
C ASN A 60 15.94 -22.51 1.80
N PRO A 61 14.97 -23.44 1.76
CA PRO A 61 14.61 -24.15 0.53
C PRO A 61 13.82 -23.26 -0.44
N GLY A 62 13.43 -22.06 -0.01
CA GLY A 62 12.61 -21.13 -0.77
C GLY A 62 11.12 -21.34 -0.53
N ILE A 63 10.31 -20.55 -1.23
CA ILE A 63 8.85 -20.63 -1.23
C ILE A 63 8.42 -20.71 -2.68
N GLU A 64 7.57 -21.67 -3.01
CA GLU A 64 6.85 -21.69 -4.27
C GLU A 64 5.49 -21.02 -4.09
N PHE A 65 5.14 -20.12 -5.01
CA PHE A 65 3.85 -19.46 -4.99
C PHE A 65 3.30 -19.29 -6.39
N GLU A 66 1.99 -19.46 -6.50
CA GLU A 66 1.22 -19.20 -7.69
C GLU A 66 0.00 -18.37 -7.30
N PHE A 67 -0.41 -17.48 -8.19
CA PHE A 67 -1.55 -16.62 -7.94
C PHE A 67 -2.10 -16.07 -9.25
N TRP A 68 -3.35 -15.64 -9.17
CA TRP A 68 -4.04 -14.97 -10.24
C TRP A 68 -4.16 -13.48 -9.93
N LEU A 69 -4.00 -12.65 -10.94
CA LEU A 69 -4.20 -11.21 -10.84
C LEU A 69 -5.37 -10.80 -11.74
N PRO A 70 -6.06 -9.70 -11.42
CA PRO A 70 -6.90 -9.03 -12.41
C PRO A 70 -6.09 -8.68 -13.67
N ARG A 71 -6.73 -8.71 -14.84
CA ARG A 71 -6.11 -8.44 -16.15
C ARG A 71 -5.27 -7.16 -16.15
N GLU A 72 -5.78 -6.14 -15.49
CA GLU A 72 -5.19 -4.80 -15.39
C GLU A 72 -3.88 -4.78 -14.58
N ARG A 73 -3.67 -5.79 -13.73
CA ARG A 73 -2.49 -5.89 -12.85
C ARG A 73 -1.39 -6.79 -13.42
N TYR A 74 -1.65 -7.59 -14.46
CA TYR A 74 -0.64 -8.48 -15.05
C TYR A 74 0.54 -7.73 -15.67
N GLY A 75 0.29 -6.71 -16.50
CA GLY A 75 1.36 -5.95 -17.17
C GLY A 75 2.34 -5.31 -16.17
N PRO A 76 1.84 -4.54 -15.18
CA PRO A 76 2.69 -3.99 -14.12
C PRO A 76 3.44 -5.06 -13.32
N PHE A 77 2.79 -6.18 -13.00
CA PHE A 77 3.43 -7.28 -12.28
C PHE A 77 4.55 -7.93 -13.10
N GLN A 78 4.35 -8.17 -14.40
CA GLN A 78 5.38 -8.76 -15.26
C GLN A 78 6.61 -7.86 -15.37
N ALA A 79 6.42 -6.53 -15.53
CA ALA A 79 7.53 -5.59 -15.55
C ALA A 79 8.31 -5.59 -14.23
N GLN A 80 7.60 -5.67 -13.09
CA GLN A 80 8.23 -5.75 -11.77
C GLN A 80 8.97 -7.09 -11.56
N ALA A 81 8.37 -8.21 -11.98
CA ALA A 81 8.97 -9.53 -11.90
C ALA A 81 10.27 -9.61 -12.72
N GLN A 82 10.29 -9.02 -13.93
CA GLN A 82 11.50 -8.95 -14.76
C GLN A 82 12.63 -8.15 -14.10
N VAL A 83 12.31 -7.01 -13.47
CA VAL A 83 13.30 -6.20 -12.72
C VAL A 83 13.86 -6.96 -11.52
N LEU A 84 13.05 -7.78 -10.86
CA LEU A 84 13.47 -8.61 -9.73
C LEU A 84 14.19 -9.90 -10.17
N GLY A 85 14.41 -10.11 -11.48
CA GLY A 85 15.02 -11.33 -12.00
C GLY A 85 14.15 -12.58 -11.82
N TRP A 86 12.86 -12.41 -11.52
CA TRP A 86 11.93 -13.51 -11.41
C TRP A 86 11.56 -13.97 -12.82
N SER A 87 11.57 -15.28 -13.03
CA SER A 87 11.09 -15.92 -14.26
C SER A 87 9.68 -16.47 -14.00
N PRO A 88 8.62 -15.63 -13.97
CA PRO A 88 7.27 -16.13 -13.75
C PRO A 88 6.92 -17.11 -14.87
N ARG A 89 6.43 -18.30 -14.51
CA ARG A 89 5.93 -19.26 -15.50
C ARG A 89 4.81 -18.59 -16.30
N GLN A 90 4.82 -18.86 -17.60
CA GLN A 90 3.89 -18.27 -18.57
C GLN A 90 2.44 -18.48 -18.11
N PRO A 91 1.58 -17.44 -18.13
CA PRO A 91 0.21 -17.55 -17.62
C PRO A 91 -0.57 -18.57 -18.45
N GLN A 92 -1.13 -19.59 -17.81
CA GLN A 92 -2.13 -20.45 -18.41
C GLN A 92 -3.49 -19.73 -18.35
N PRO A 93 -4.17 -19.47 -19.47
CA PRO A 93 -5.54 -18.99 -19.42
C PRO A 93 -6.42 -20.09 -18.83
N ARG A 94 -6.87 -19.94 -17.58
CA ARG A 94 -8.12 -20.59 -17.15
C ARG A 94 -9.24 -19.62 -17.43
N GLU A 95 -9.97 -19.90 -18.50
CA GLU A 95 -11.29 -19.33 -18.71
C GLU A 95 -12.17 -19.82 -17.55
N VAL A 96 -12.61 -18.89 -16.71
CA VAL A 96 -13.54 -19.23 -15.63
C VAL A 96 -14.88 -19.48 -16.30
N GLU A 97 -15.22 -20.75 -16.48
CA GLU A 97 -16.56 -21.20 -16.85
C GLU A 97 -17.56 -20.53 -15.88
N PRO A 98 -18.53 -19.74 -16.37
CA PRO A 98 -19.49 -19.08 -15.50
C PRO A 98 -20.29 -20.15 -14.75
N GLN A 99 -20.15 -20.20 -13.42
CA GLN A 99 -21.03 -21.02 -12.60
C GLN A 99 -22.48 -20.51 -12.74
N PRO A 100 -23.48 -21.42 -12.82
CA PRO A 100 -24.87 -21.03 -12.90
C PRO A 100 -25.25 -20.18 -11.69
N LEU A 101 -25.97 -19.09 -11.95
CA LEU A 101 -26.58 -18.22 -10.93
C LEU A 101 -27.48 -19.07 -10.02
N GLU A 102 -27.00 -19.37 -8.81
CA GLU A 102 -27.88 -19.85 -7.75
C GLU A 102 -28.79 -18.70 -7.29
N SER A 103 -30.07 -19.05 -7.21
CA SER A 103 -31.21 -18.18 -6.96
C SER A 103 -31.03 -17.28 -5.73
N PRO A 104 -31.54 -16.03 -5.75
CA PRO A 104 -31.41 -15.13 -4.62
C PRO A 104 -32.30 -15.59 -3.46
N THR A 105 -31.67 -16.09 -2.41
CA THR A 105 -32.28 -16.18 -1.08
C THR A 105 -32.62 -14.77 -0.60
N VAL A 106 -33.87 -14.59 -0.21
CA VAL A 106 -34.48 -13.34 0.25
C VAL A 106 -33.60 -12.64 1.29
N ILE A 107 -33.02 -11.50 0.89
CA ILE A 107 -32.30 -10.59 1.78
C ILE A 107 -33.34 -9.70 2.48
N PRO A 108 -33.38 -9.63 3.82
CA PRO A 108 -34.28 -8.71 4.52
C PRO A 108 -33.92 -7.26 4.16
N PRO A 109 -34.87 -6.31 4.21
CA PRO A 109 -34.66 -4.95 3.73
C PRO A 109 -33.45 -4.32 4.42
N ARG A 110 -32.39 -4.07 3.65
CA ARG A 110 -31.23 -3.30 4.11
C ARG A 110 -31.71 -1.88 4.36
N THR A 111 -31.62 -1.46 5.60
CA THR A 111 -31.63 -0.06 6.03
C THR A 111 -30.69 0.74 5.11
N PRO A 112 -31.10 1.90 4.58
CA PRO A 112 -30.25 2.70 3.72
C PRO A 112 -28.99 3.11 4.50
N ILE A 113 -27.84 2.63 4.05
CA ILE A 113 -26.54 3.07 4.54
C ILE A 113 -26.46 4.57 4.22
N PRO A 114 -26.23 5.45 5.20
CA PRO A 114 -26.04 6.86 4.93
C PRO A 114 -24.89 7.02 3.95
N THR A 115 -25.17 7.61 2.79
CA THR A 115 -24.17 7.94 1.79
C THR A 115 -23.08 8.77 2.47
N PRO A 116 -21.81 8.36 2.44
CA PRO A 116 -20.75 9.08 3.12
C PRO A 116 -20.67 10.50 2.55
N GLU A 117 -20.73 11.50 3.43
CA GLU A 117 -20.66 12.90 3.05
C GLU A 117 -19.45 13.18 2.14
N PRO A 118 -19.64 13.97 1.06
CA PRO A 118 -18.56 14.34 0.15
C PRO A 118 -17.49 15.17 0.87
N CYS A 119 -16.22 14.94 0.52
CA CYS A 119 -15.10 15.67 1.12
C CYS A 119 -15.16 17.18 0.78
N PRO A 120 -14.83 18.08 1.72
CA PRO A 120 -14.75 19.50 1.45
C PRO A 120 -13.63 19.84 0.45
N PRO A 121 -13.73 20.99 -0.25
CA PRO A 121 -12.66 21.46 -1.12
C PRO A 121 -11.42 21.82 -0.31
N CYS A 122 -10.25 21.55 -0.88
CA CYS A 122 -8.98 21.87 -0.23
C CYS A 122 -8.61 23.36 -0.44
N PRO A 123 -7.96 23.98 0.55
CA PRO A 123 -7.49 25.36 0.42
C PRO A 123 -6.49 25.50 -0.73
N ASP A 124 -6.51 26.64 -1.42
CA ASP A 124 -5.48 26.93 -2.40
C ASP A 124 -4.14 27.16 -1.69
N THR A 125 -3.15 26.43 -2.16
CA THR A 125 -1.83 26.27 -1.55
C THR A 125 -0.74 26.52 -2.60
N ARG A 126 -1.10 27.16 -3.72
CA ARG A 126 -0.21 27.44 -4.85
C ARG A 126 0.72 28.62 -4.53
N GLY A 127 1.78 28.73 -5.32
CA GLY A 127 2.70 29.87 -5.27
C GLY A 127 4.08 29.55 -4.68
N ARG A 128 5.00 30.52 -4.82
CA ARG A 128 6.41 30.40 -4.43
C ARG A 128 6.58 30.34 -2.91
N ALA A 129 5.92 31.22 -2.17
CA ALA A 129 6.04 31.29 -0.71
C ALA A 129 5.61 29.97 -0.05
N HIS A 130 4.47 29.42 -0.43
CA HIS A 130 3.99 28.15 0.09
C HIS A 130 4.91 26.97 -0.27
N ARG A 131 5.46 26.94 -1.49
CA ARG A 131 6.46 25.93 -1.88
C ARG A 131 7.71 26.00 -0.99
N LEU A 132 8.25 27.20 -0.76
CA LEU A 132 9.43 27.37 0.09
C LEU A 132 9.12 26.95 1.52
N LEU A 133 8.00 27.40 2.10
CA LEU A 133 7.58 27.03 3.46
C LEU A 133 7.59 25.52 3.68
N HIS A 134 6.95 24.76 2.79
CA HIS A 134 6.86 23.30 2.94
C HIS A 134 8.13 22.56 2.53
N TYR A 135 8.92 23.07 1.59
CA TYR A 135 10.21 22.48 1.26
C TYR A 135 11.19 22.61 2.43
N CYS A 136 11.30 23.80 3.01
CA CYS A 136 12.23 24.09 4.08
C CYS A 136 11.79 23.41 5.39
N GLY A 137 10.49 23.45 5.70
CA GLY A 137 9.92 22.87 6.91
C GLY A 137 9.61 21.36 6.88
N SER A 138 9.94 20.66 5.79
CA SER A 138 9.78 19.20 5.68
C SER A 138 11.12 18.48 5.79
N ASP A 139 11.11 17.26 6.34
CA ASP A 139 12.31 16.41 6.44
C ASP A 139 12.65 15.73 5.11
N PHE A 140 11.62 15.46 4.30
CA PHE A 140 11.74 14.78 3.02
C PHE A 140 10.98 15.54 1.94
N VAL A 141 11.58 15.61 0.75
CA VAL A 141 10.92 16.08 -0.46
C VAL A 141 11.28 15.13 -1.59
N PHE A 142 10.29 14.46 -2.17
CA PHE A 142 10.51 13.42 -3.16
C PHE A 142 9.37 13.33 -4.17
N ARG A 143 9.68 12.84 -5.36
CA ARG A 143 8.72 12.40 -6.36
C ARG A 143 8.34 10.96 -6.05
N ALA A 144 7.05 10.67 -5.96
CA ALA A 144 6.56 9.30 -5.84
C ALA A 144 5.28 9.08 -6.63
N ARG A 145 5.08 7.84 -7.07
CA ARG A 145 3.82 7.37 -7.63
C ARG A 145 2.94 6.81 -6.53
N VAL A 146 1.69 7.23 -6.47
CA VAL A 146 0.72 6.69 -5.51
C VAL A 146 0.19 5.36 -6.04
N LEU A 147 0.41 4.28 -5.31
CA LEU A 147 -0.02 2.93 -5.70
C LEU A 147 -1.34 2.55 -5.03
N GLY A 148 -1.44 2.82 -3.73
CA GLY A 148 -2.58 2.42 -2.91
C GLY A 148 -3.04 3.53 -1.97
N ARG A 149 -4.29 3.43 -1.52
CA ARG A 149 -4.83 4.29 -0.46
C ARG A 149 -5.74 3.49 0.47
N VAL A 150 -5.56 3.67 1.76
CA VAL A 150 -6.44 3.14 2.81
C VAL A 150 -6.98 4.33 3.58
N ARG A 151 -8.31 4.52 3.54
CA ARG A 151 -8.98 5.60 4.29
C ARG A 151 -9.54 5.04 5.58
N GLN A 152 -9.15 5.64 6.69
CA GLN A 152 -9.68 5.36 8.02
C GLN A 152 -10.39 6.61 8.56
N ALA A 153 -11.01 6.51 9.73
CA ALA A 153 -11.80 7.60 10.30
C ALA A 153 -10.98 8.88 10.52
N GLN A 154 -9.73 8.75 11.00
CA GLN A 154 -8.87 9.88 11.36
C GLN A 154 -7.63 10.04 10.48
N GLU A 155 -7.31 9.07 9.64
CA GLU A 155 -6.11 9.10 8.81
C GLU A 155 -6.34 8.44 7.44
N THR A 156 -5.58 8.88 6.45
CA THR A 156 -5.47 8.20 5.16
C THR A 156 -4.02 7.81 4.97
N ARG A 157 -3.77 6.51 4.77
CA ARG A 157 -2.45 5.98 4.44
C ARG A 157 -2.35 5.78 2.93
N TYR A 158 -1.31 6.33 2.35
CA TYR A 158 -0.93 6.11 0.96
C TYR A 158 0.27 5.18 0.88
N GLU A 159 0.19 4.21 -0.01
CA GLU A 159 1.35 3.43 -0.42
C GLU A 159 1.95 4.11 -1.65
N VAL A 160 3.24 4.43 -1.60
CA VAL A 160 3.90 5.21 -2.65
C VAL A 160 5.21 4.56 -3.08
N HIS A 161 5.47 4.57 -4.39
CA HIS A 161 6.75 4.17 -4.95
C HIS A 161 7.62 5.40 -5.19
N VAL A 162 8.70 5.53 -4.42
CA VAL A 162 9.64 6.65 -4.47
C VAL A 162 10.48 6.55 -5.76
N GLN A 163 10.42 7.59 -6.59
CA GLN A 163 11.10 7.64 -7.89
C GLN A 163 12.33 8.55 -7.89
N LEU A 164 12.26 9.67 -7.16
CA LEU A 164 13.35 10.65 -7.10
C LEU A 164 13.31 11.41 -5.78
N ILE A 165 14.46 11.62 -5.16
CA ILE A 165 14.60 12.32 -3.87
C ILE A 165 15.26 13.67 -4.12
N TYR A 166 14.64 14.76 -3.66
CA TYR A 166 15.19 16.13 -3.71
C TYR A 166 15.75 16.56 -2.36
N LYS A 167 15.15 16.08 -1.27
CA LYS A 167 15.55 16.34 0.11
C LYS A 167 15.31 15.10 0.95
N ASN A 168 16.28 14.71 1.77
CA ASN A 168 16.13 13.64 2.75
C ASN A 168 17.03 13.84 3.96
N ARG A 169 16.50 13.61 5.15
CA ARG A 169 17.27 13.55 6.41
C ARG A 169 17.70 12.13 6.80
N SER A 170 17.10 11.14 6.17
CA SER A 170 17.45 9.72 6.29
C SER A 170 17.13 9.00 4.97
N PRO A 171 17.70 7.80 4.73
CA PRO A 171 17.34 7.03 3.54
C PRO A 171 15.84 6.72 3.48
N LEU A 172 15.25 6.90 2.29
CA LEU A 172 13.89 6.44 1.99
C LEU A 172 13.99 5.11 1.23
N ARG A 173 13.03 4.22 1.47
CA ARG A 173 12.87 2.96 0.72
C ARG A 173 12.23 3.24 -0.65
N ALA A 174 12.36 2.28 -1.55
CA ALA A 174 11.68 2.35 -2.85
C ALA A 174 10.14 2.32 -2.69
N LEU A 175 9.65 1.57 -1.71
CA LEU A 175 8.25 1.53 -1.32
C LEU A 175 8.09 2.11 0.08
N GLU A 176 7.31 3.18 0.20
CA GLU A 176 7.08 3.88 1.45
C GLU A 176 5.59 4.05 1.72
N TYR A 177 5.26 4.29 2.99
CA TYR A 177 3.91 4.68 3.40
C TYR A 177 3.89 6.15 3.81
N VAL A 178 2.90 6.89 3.33
CA VAL A 178 2.69 8.30 3.66
C VAL A 178 1.32 8.47 4.31
N TRP A 179 1.29 9.00 5.53
CA TRP A 179 0.08 9.23 6.31
C TRP A 179 -0.38 10.67 6.14
N ALA A 180 -1.68 10.88 5.98
CA ALA A 180 -2.30 12.19 5.98
C ALA A 180 -3.40 12.24 7.06
N PRO A 181 -3.47 13.30 7.89
CA PRO A 181 -4.27 13.34 9.11
C PRO A 181 -5.74 13.70 8.82
N SER A 182 -6.42 12.90 8.01
CA SER A 182 -7.87 12.93 7.82
C SER A 182 -8.34 11.81 6.91
N ARG A 183 -9.64 11.49 6.98
CA ARG A 183 -10.35 10.67 5.98
C ARG A 183 -10.38 11.32 4.59
N CYS A 184 -10.36 12.65 4.55
CA CYS A 184 -10.39 13.49 3.35
C CYS A 184 -9.12 14.36 3.28
N PRO A 185 -7.97 13.76 2.97
CA PRO A 185 -6.69 14.46 3.01
C PRO A 185 -6.62 15.55 1.94
N CYS A 186 -6.02 16.67 2.35
CA CYS A 186 -5.80 17.83 1.51
C CYS A 186 -4.30 18.14 1.42
N PRO A 187 -3.69 18.09 0.22
CA PRO A 187 -4.30 17.82 -1.10
C PRO A 187 -4.71 16.34 -1.33
N PRO A 188 -5.74 16.05 -2.14
CA PRO A 188 -6.14 14.69 -2.45
C PRO A 188 -5.15 14.05 -3.43
N LEU A 189 -4.76 12.80 -3.16
CA LEU A 189 -3.88 12.06 -4.04
C LEU A 189 -4.66 10.99 -4.81
N ALA A 190 -4.57 11.08 -6.13
CA ALA A 190 -5.14 10.09 -7.05
C ALA A 190 -4.17 8.91 -7.21
N LEU A 191 -4.72 7.71 -7.32
CA LEU A 191 -3.94 6.51 -7.57
C LEU A 191 -3.30 6.57 -8.97
N HIS A 192 -2.15 5.93 -9.13
CA HIS A 192 -1.38 5.81 -10.36
C HIS A 192 -0.92 7.14 -10.96
N ARG A 193 -0.87 8.20 -10.13
CA ARG A 193 -0.32 9.50 -10.50
C ARG A 193 0.98 9.75 -9.76
N ASP A 194 1.87 10.49 -10.42
CA ASP A 194 3.14 10.91 -9.84
C ASP A 194 2.93 12.26 -9.14
N TYR A 195 3.44 12.37 -7.92
CA TYR A 195 3.36 13.57 -7.11
C TYR A 195 4.73 13.96 -6.55
N LEU A 196 4.95 15.25 -6.42
CA LEU A 196 5.96 15.81 -5.52
C LEU A 196 5.34 15.96 -4.14
N LEU A 197 5.94 15.28 -3.16
CA LEU A 197 5.50 15.24 -1.77
C LEU A 197 6.56 15.86 -0.88
N ALA A 198 6.14 16.77 0.01
CA ALA A 198 6.94 17.22 1.13
C ALA A 198 6.36 16.61 2.42
N ALA A 199 7.15 15.76 3.07
CA ALA A 199 6.72 14.99 4.23
C ALA A 199 7.64 15.25 5.44
N ARG A 200 7.06 15.15 6.63
CA ARG A 200 7.78 15.19 7.91
C ARG A 200 7.92 13.79 8.48
N ARG A 201 9.02 13.53 9.16
CA ARG A 201 9.17 12.33 9.98
C ARG A 201 8.41 12.54 11.28
N LEU A 202 7.53 11.63 11.62
CA LEU A 202 6.88 11.59 12.93
C LEU A 202 7.28 10.29 13.61
N ILE A 203 8.09 10.43 14.66
CA ILE A 203 8.48 9.33 15.53
C ILE A 203 7.64 9.43 16.79
N SER A 204 7.00 8.33 17.20
CA SER A 204 6.24 8.31 18.44
C SER A 204 7.16 8.48 19.67
N PRO A 205 6.67 9.00 20.81
CA PRO A 205 7.52 9.25 21.98
C PRO A 205 8.22 8.00 22.54
N ASP A 206 7.60 6.84 22.36
CA ASP A 206 8.13 5.51 22.70
C ASP A 206 9.06 4.93 21.62
N GLY A 207 9.24 5.63 20.49
CA GLY A 207 10.12 5.23 19.39
C GLY A 207 9.62 4.07 18.54
N THR A 208 8.43 3.52 18.83
CA THR A 208 7.92 2.31 18.17
C THR A 208 7.35 2.57 16.78
N GLN A 209 6.92 3.80 16.51
CA GLN A 209 6.36 4.20 15.22
C GLN A 209 7.25 5.25 14.57
N ASP A 210 7.57 5.00 13.30
CA ASP A 210 8.29 5.93 12.44
C ASP A 210 7.48 6.09 11.16
N ARG A 211 6.87 7.27 10.99
CA ARG A 211 5.90 7.54 9.93
C ARG A 211 6.30 8.75 9.10
N LEU A 212 6.03 8.70 7.81
CA LEU A 212 6.08 9.88 6.94
C LEU A 212 4.72 10.56 6.94
N LEU A 213 4.64 11.73 7.55
CA LEU A 213 3.43 12.53 7.62
C LEU A 213 3.40 13.56 6.48
N LEU A 214 2.34 13.52 5.67
CA LEU A 214 1.94 14.60 4.78
C LEU A 214 1.00 15.54 5.56
N PRO A 215 1.41 16.79 5.86
CA PRO A 215 0.59 17.72 6.61
C PRO A 215 -0.72 18.07 5.89
N HIS A 216 -1.76 18.44 6.66
CA HIS A 216 -2.95 19.07 6.07
C HIS A 216 -2.55 20.40 5.42
N ALA A 217 -3.09 20.68 4.23
CA ALA A 217 -2.64 21.79 3.38
C ALA A 217 -1.12 21.73 3.09
N GLY A 218 -0.54 20.52 3.17
CA GLY A 218 0.85 20.24 2.88
C GLY A 218 1.18 20.38 1.40
N TYR A 219 2.47 20.33 1.09
CA TYR A 219 2.90 20.37 -0.30
C TYR A 219 2.85 18.97 -0.93
N ALA A 220 1.72 18.70 -1.58
CA ALA A 220 1.56 17.59 -2.51
C ALA A 220 1.04 18.10 -3.85
N ARG A 221 1.86 17.97 -4.90
CA ARG A 221 1.55 18.48 -6.23
C ARG A 221 1.72 17.41 -7.29
N LEU A 222 0.81 17.36 -8.25
CA LEU A 222 1.00 16.52 -9.43
C LEU A 222 2.35 16.85 -10.06
N TRP A 223 3.12 15.82 -10.34
CA TRP A 223 4.44 15.98 -10.94
C TRP A 223 4.30 16.51 -12.36
N SER A 224 5.19 17.43 -12.71
CA SER A 224 5.38 17.95 -14.06
C SER A 224 6.82 18.46 -14.20
N PRO A 225 7.37 18.59 -15.42
CA PRO A 225 8.68 19.21 -15.62
C PRO A 225 8.77 20.63 -15.04
N ALA A 226 7.67 21.39 -15.08
CA ALA A 226 7.59 22.71 -14.48
C ALA A 226 7.70 22.65 -12.94
N GLU A 227 7.02 21.70 -12.29
CA GLU A 227 7.11 21.55 -10.83
C GLU A 227 8.46 20.97 -10.38
N ASP A 228 9.09 20.10 -11.18
CA ASP A 228 10.47 19.64 -10.98
C ASP A 228 11.45 20.83 -10.97
N SER A 229 11.34 21.72 -11.96
CA SER A 229 12.18 22.93 -12.03
C SER A 229 11.98 23.82 -10.81
N ARG A 230 10.73 24.02 -10.39
CA ARG A 230 10.37 24.87 -9.24
C ARG A 230 10.85 24.28 -7.90
N VAL A 231 10.78 22.96 -7.73
CA VAL A 231 11.25 22.30 -6.50
C VAL A 231 12.78 22.30 -6.42
N ARG A 232 13.49 22.14 -7.56
CA ARG A 232 14.95 22.32 -7.62
C ARG A 232 15.38 23.75 -7.29
N LEU A 233 14.60 24.75 -7.71
CA LEU A 233 14.85 26.13 -7.30
C LEU A 233 14.66 26.30 -5.79
N ALA A 234 13.63 25.70 -5.19
CA ALA A 234 13.42 25.71 -3.74
C ALA A 234 14.57 25.04 -2.97
N ALA A 235 15.13 23.94 -3.51
CA ALA A 235 16.29 23.25 -2.93
C ALA A 235 17.51 24.17 -2.75
N ARG A 236 17.73 25.12 -3.67
CA ARG A 236 18.83 26.09 -3.58
C ARG A 236 18.66 27.10 -2.44
N HIS A 237 17.43 27.35 -1.98
CA HIS A 237 17.14 28.32 -0.92
C HIS A 237 17.20 27.69 0.47
N CYS A 238 17.09 26.37 0.58
CA CYS A 238 17.05 25.63 1.83
C CYS A 238 17.89 24.35 1.70
N PRO A 239 19.23 24.47 1.75
CA PRO A 239 20.13 23.32 1.73
C PRO A 239 19.88 22.42 2.95
N LEU A 240 20.21 21.13 2.79
CA LEU A 240 20.11 20.11 3.83
C LEU A 240 21.11 20.35 4.96
#